data_AF-A0A4V3JCI5-F1
#
_entry.id   AF-A0A4V3JCI5-F1
#
_cell.length_a   1.000
_cell.length_b   1.000
_cell.length_c   1.000
_cell.angle_alpha   90.00
_cell.angle_beta   90.00
_cell.angle_gamma   90.00
#
_symmetry.space_group_name_H-M   'P 1'
#
loop_
_entity.id
_entity.type
_entity.pdbx_description
1 polymer ?
#
loop_
_entity_poly.entity_id
_entity_poly.type
_entity_poly.pdbx_seq_one_letter_code
_entity_poly.pdbx_strand_id
1 'polypeptide(L)'
;MRFFALAILLPTLLHCSLVPGTGREAKTPKQLFEECMSTFSDEAKCKNFVLKSIPDADIDILGKQPELADEAKAKLRIRSEMVHSLLYQNQLYVKNQIGEPDEKMTINNWAPGMEEWVYHRPICKYAEGSRPDKEIRIRFQRGAVVKVLHTPPDPLR
;
A
#
# COMPACT_ATOMS: atom_id res chain seq x y z
N MET A 1 -63.50 -16.83 26.83
CA MET A 1 -62.04 -17.07 26.91
C MET A 1 -61.40 -16.26 25.79
N ARG A 2 -60.56 -15.26 26.12
CA ARG A 2 -59.10 -15.23 25.81
C ARG A 2 -58.83 -15.14 24.29
N PHE A 3 -58.15 -14.17 23.68
CA PHE A 3 -57.14 -13.20 24.11
C PHE A 3 -57.05 -12.03 23.10
N PHE A 4 -56.60 -10.87 23.59
CA PHE A 4 -55.95 -9.77 22.87
C PHE A 4 -54.78 -10.23 21.98
N ALA A 5 -54.50 -9.52 20.88
CA ALA A 5 -53.28 -8.70 20.74
C ALA A 5 -53.12 -8.07 19.35
N LEU A 6 -53.00 -6.75 19.35
CA LEU A 6 -52.35 -5.93 18.31
C LEU A 6 -50.93 -6.44 18.01
N ALA A 7 -50.51 -6.34 16.74
CA ALA A 7 -49.15 -5.91 16.41
C ALA A 7 -49.16 -5.16 15.07
N ILE A 8 -48.84 -3.86 15.15
CA ILE A 8 -48.66 -2.91 14.06
C ILE A 8 -47.16 -2.91 13.68
N LEU A 9 -46.87 -2.58 12.41
CA LEU A 9 -45.72 -1.81 11.87
C LEU A 9 -44.84 -2.54 10.84
N LEU A 10 -45.11 -2.18 9.57
CA LEU A 10 -44.13 -1.96 8.48
C LEU A 10 -43.06 -0.90 8.89
N PRO A 11 -42.01 -0.63 8.09
CA PRO A 11 -41.20 -1.48 7.20
C PRO A 11 -39.68 -1.20 7.34
N THR A 12 -38.86 -1.95 6.60
CA THR A 12 -37.55 -1.56 6.01
C THR A 12 -36.62 -0.64 6.80
N LEU A 13 -35.48 -1.15 7.25
CA LEU A 13 -34.16 -0.49 7.21
C LEU A 13 -33.15 -1.41 7.92
N LEU A 14 -32.33 -2.16 7.17
CA LEU A 14 -30.97 -2.60 7.53
C LEU A 14 -30.45 -3.58 6.46
N HIS A 15 -30.34 -3.10 5.22
CA HIS A 15 -29.33 -3.63 4.29
C HIS A 15 -28.05 -2.84 4.55
N CYS A 16 -27.26 -3.25 5.54
CA CYS A 16 -25.87 -2.84 5.61
C CYS A 16 -25.10 -3.75 4.64
N SER A 17 -25.15 -3.42 3.36
CA SER A 17 -24.24 -3.97 2.38
C SER A 17 -22.83 -3.54 2.78
N LEU A 18 -22.05 -4.50 3.29
CA LEU A 18 -20.60 -4.49 3.16
C LEU A 18 -20.29 -4.41 1.66
N VAL A 19 -20.19 -3.19 1.15
CA VAL A 19 -19.55 -2.90 -0.12
C VAL A 19 -18.05 -2.91 0.17
N PRO A 20 -17.26 -3.84 -0.39
CA PRO A 20 -15.81 -3.72 -0.36
C PRO A 20 -15.47 -2.45 -1.15
N GLY A 21 -14.88 -1.49 -0.45
CA GLY A 21 -14.69 -0.12 -0.92
C GLY A 21 -13.99 -0.06 -2.27
N THR A 22 -14.72 0.50 -3.24
CA THR A 22 -14.14 1.19 -4.38
C THR A 22 -13.42 2.43 -3.85
N GLY A 23 -12.10 2.50 -4.02
CA GLY A 23 -11.35 3.75 -4.07
C GLY A 23 -11.43 4.65 -2.83
N ARG A 24 -11.10 4.16 -1.64
CA ARG A 24 -10.64 5.07 -0.59
C ARG A 24 -9.32 5.65 -1.08
N GLU A 25 -9.28 6.96 -1.38
CA GLU A 25 -8.02 7.69 -1.45
C GLU A 25 -7.19 7.30 -0.22
N ALA A 26 -5.97 6.83 -0.45
CA ALA A 26 -5.09 6.42 0.62
C ALA A 26 -4.71 7.68 1.43
N LYS A 27 -5.47 7.96 2.50
CA LYS A 27 -5.21 9.09 3.39
C LYS A 27 -3.78 8.98 3.93
N THR A 28 -3.08 10.11 3.94
CA THR A 28 -1.69 10.17 4.42
C THR A 28 -1.65 10.07 5.95
N PRO A 29 -0.53 9.62 6.56
CA PRO A 29 -0.31 9.67 8.01
C PRO A 29 -0.60 11.04 8.61
N LYS A 30 -0.24 12.13 7.92
CA LYS A 30 -0.49 13.52 8.35
C LYS A 30 -1.99 13.83 8.40
N GLN A 31 -2.73 13.48 7.36
CA GLN A 31 -4.19 13.70 7.31
C GLN A 31 -4.91 12.90 8.41
N LEU A 32 -4.50 11.64 8.62
CA LEU A 32 -5.06 10.82 9.71
C LEU A 32 -4.73 11.36 11.09
N PHE A 33 -3.52 11.92 11.26
CA PHE A 33 -3.11 12.54 12.51
C PHE A 33 -3.90 13.83 12.80
N GLU A 34 -4.03 14.72 11.82
CA GLU A 34 -4.79 15.98 11.93
C GLU A 34 -6.27 15.73 12.24
N GLU A 35 -6.91 14.78 11.54
CA GLU A 35 -8.31 14.37 11.76
C GLU A 35 -8.52 13.75 13.16
N CYS A 36 -7.53 13.00 13.64
CA CYS A 36 -7.56 12.48 15.01
C CYS A 36 -7.37 13.61 16.03
N MET A 37 -6.42 14.53 15.81
CA MET A 37 -6.16 15.64 16.72
C MET A 37 -7.33 16.62 16.79
N SER A 38 -8.07 16.84 15.69
CA SER A 38 -9.29 17.67 15.72
C SER A 38 -10.42 17.05 16.54
N THR A 39 -10.38 15.73 16.79
CA THR A 39 -11.45 14.99 17.49
C THR A 39 -11.08 14.67 18.94
N PHE A 40 -9.86 14.18 19.17
CA PHE A 40 -9.43 13.62 20.45
C PHE A 40 -8.41 14.50 21.18
N SER A 41 -7.72 15.40 20.47
CA SER A 41 -6.67 16.30 21.00
C SER A 41 -5.59 15.61 21.86
N ASP A 42 -5.37 14.32 21.64
CA ASP A 42 -4.44 13.49 22.40
C ASP A 42 -3.38 12.94 21.43
N GLU A 43 -2.19 13.53 21.48
CA GLU A 43 -1.09 13.22 20.57
C GLU A 43 -0.69 11.74 20.63
N ALA A 44 -0.65 11.13 21.82
CA ALA A 44 -0.25 9.74 21.98
C ALA A 44 -1.29 8.79 21.37
N LYS A 45 -2.59 9.06 21.57
CA LYS A 45 -3.66 8.29 20.93
C LYS A 45 -3.63 8.45 19.41
N CYS A 46 -3.40 9.66 18.92
CA CYS A 46 -3.39 9.94 17.49
C CYS A 46 -2.18 9.33 16.77
N LYS A 47 -0.99 9.34 17.37
CA LYS A 47 0.17 8.59 16.85
C LYS A 47 -0.13 7.09 16.78
N ASN A 48 -0.71 6.52 17.83
CA ASN A 48 -1.10 5.10 17.84
C ASN A 48 -2.18 4.78 16.79
N PHE A 49 -3.13 5.68 16.56
CA PHE A 49 -4.16 5.52 15.55
C PHE A 49 -3.57 5.50 14.13
N VAL A 50 -2.62 6.41 13.86
CA VAL A 50 -1.90 6.46 12.59
C VAL A 50 -1.10 5.20 12.35
N LEU A 51 -0.32 4.73 13.35
CA LEU A 51 0.46 3.50 13.25
C LEU A 51 -0.41 2.25 13.06
N LYS A 52 -1.59 2.19 13.69
CA LYS A 52 -2.55 1.10 13.46
C LYS A 52 -3.13 1.12 12.05
N SER A 53 -3.31 2.30 11.48
CA SER A 53 -3.90 2.48 10.15
C SER A 53 -2.86 2.27 9.05
N ILE A 54 -1.61 2.66 9.31
CA ILE A 54 -0.48 2.61 8.40
C ILE A 54 0.74 2.07 9.20
N PRO A 55 0.98 0.74 9.19
CA PRO A 55 1.98 0.11 10.05
C PRO A 55 3.42 0.54 9.73
N ASP A 56 3.68 0.98 8.49
CA ASP A 56 4.98 1.51 8.05
C ASP A 56 5.00 3.05 7.99
N ALA A 57 4.05 3.72 8.64
CA ALA A 57 4.03 5.17 8.73
C ALA A 57 5.32 5.63 9.41
N ASP A 58 5.95 6.61 8.81
CA ASP A 58 7.11 7.19 9.45
C ASP A 58 6.67 8.14 10.56
N ILE A 59 6.93 7.72 11.79
CA ILE A 59 6.70 8.51 13.00
C ILE A 59 7.70 9.68 13.07
N ASP A 60 8.87 9.57 12.43
CA ASP A 60 9.90 10.61 12.31
C ASP A 60 9.67 11.58 11.13
N ILE A 61 8.55 11.46 10.40
CA ILE A 61 8.00 12.60 9.62
C ILE A 61 7.36 13.66 10.54
N LEU A 62 7.36 13.42 11.87
CA LEU A 62 7.28 14.45 12.91
C LEU A 62 8.66 14.83 13.51
N GLY A 63 9.76 14.20 13.10
CA GLY A 63 11.12 14.49 13.57
C GLY A 63 12.24 13.65 12.94
N LYS A 64 12.90 14.19 11.90
CA LYS A 64 14.22 13.83 11.31
C LYS A 64 14.46 12.37 10.87
N GLN A 65 14.22 12.12 9.58
CA GLN A 65 14.81 11.01 8.80
C GLN A 65 16.27 11.26 8.37
N PRO A 66 17.02 10.19 8.01
CA PRO A 66 18.13 10.30 7.07
C PRO A 66 17.59 10.78 5.72
N GLU A 67 18.07 11.94 5.26
CA GLU A 67 17.67 12.55 4.00
C GLU A 67 18.13 11.67 2.82
N LEU A 68 17.22 10.87 2.27
CA LEU A 68 17.23 10.67 0.82
C LEU A 68 17.19 12.07 0.21
N ALA A 69 18.13 12.38 -0.70
CA ALA A 69 18.13 13.65 -1.42
C ALA A 69 16.72 13.90 -1.98
N ASP A 70 16.19 15.11 -1.86
CA ASP A 70 14.78 15.40 -2.14
C ASP A 70 14.33 14.98 -3.56
N GLU A 71 15.27 14.99 -4.53
CA GLU A 71 15.06 14.48 -5.88
C GLU A 71 14.78 12.96 -5.95
N ALA A 72 15.32 12.18 -5.02
CA ALA A 72 15.08 10.74 -4.90
C ALA A 72 13.73 10.46 -4.23
N LYS A 73 13.31 11.29 -3.26
CA LYS A 73 11.99 11.18 -2.62
C LYS A 73 10.84 11.48 -3.61
N ALA A 74 11.03 12.45 -4.50
CA ALA A 74 10.05 12.83 -5.52
C ALA A 74 9.80 11.73 -6.57
N LYS A 75 10.72 10.76 -6.72
CA LYS A 75 10.60 9.64 -7.67
C LYS A 75 9.94 8.39 -7.07
N LEU A 76 9.64 8.39 -5.77
CA LEU A 76 8.99 7.27 -5.10
C LEU A 76 7.53 7.16 -5.51
N ARG A 77 7.14 5.99 -6.00
CA ARG A 77 5.77 5.72 -6.43
C ARG A 77 4.93 5.11 -5.32
N ILE A 78 3.62 5.37 -5.32
CA ILE A 78 2.71 4.64 -4.46
C ILE A 78 2.64 3.18 -4.94
N ARG A 79 2.85 2.23 -4.02
CA ARG A 79 2.98 0.80 -4.33
C ARG A 79 1.78 0.26 -5.09
N SER A 80 0.57 0.61 -4.67
CA SER A 80 -0.66 0.15 -5.32
C SER A 80 -0.76 0.62 -6.78
N GLU A 81 -0.46 1.88 -7.04
CA GLU A 81 -0.45 2.48 -8.37
C GLU A 81 0.63 1.85 -9.25
N MET A 82 1.83 1.67 -8.70
CA MET A 82 2.93 1.06 -9.42
C MET A 82 2.61 -0.39 -9.79
N VAL A 83 2.16 -1.21 -8.84
CA VAL A 83 1.77 -2.60 -9.08
C VAL A 83 0.71 -2.67 -10.18
N HIS A 84 -0.32 -1.83 -10.09
CA HIS A 84 -1.37 -1.76 -11.10
C HIS A 84 -0.81 -1.38 -12.49
N SER A 85 0.10 -0.40 -12.55
CA SER A 85 0.70 0.05 -13.80
C SER A 85 1.62 -0.97 -14.46
N LEU A 86 2.28 -1.84 -13.68
CA LEU A 86 3.28 -2.80 -14.17
C LEU A 86 2.69 -4.16 -14.52
N LEU A 87 1.59 -4.57 -13.87
CA LEU A 87 0.97 -5.87 -14.13
C LEU A 87 0.60 -6.03 -15.62
N TYR A 88 0.89 -7.21 -16.16
CA TYR A 88 0.67 -7.60 -17.57
C TYR A 88 1.47 -6.81 -18.61
N GLN A 89 2.33 -5.89 -18.19
CA GLN A 89 3.20 -5.16 -19.11
C GLN A 89 4.43 -5.97 -19.49
N ASN A 90 5.06 -5.58 -20.59
CA ASN A 90 6.29 -6.23 -21.05
C ASN A 90 7.54 -5.70 -20.34
N GLN A 91 8.65 -6.42 -20.50
CA GLN A 91 9.95 -6.06 -19.94
C GLN A 91 10.45 -4.66 -20.31
N LEU A 92 10.23 -4.22 -21.56
CA LEU A 92 10.66 -2.89 -22.02
C LEU A 92 9.89 -1.78 -21.29
N TYR A 93 8.58 -1.95 -21.10
CA TYR A 93 7.76 -1.02 -20.34
C TYR A 93 8.25 -0.90 -18.90
N VAL A 94 8.54 -2.02 -18.23
CA VAL A 94 9.08 -2.03 -16.86
C VAL A 94 10.39 -1.25 -16.79
N LYS A 95 11.33 -1.50 -17.71
CA LYS A 95 12.61 -0.75 -17.77
C LYS A 95 12.41 0.74 -17.96
N ASN A 96 11.48 1.15 -18.81
CA ASN A 96 11.19 2.56 -19.04
C ASN A 96 10.57 3.24 -17.81
N GLN A 97 9.80 2.49 -17.01
CA GLN A 97 9.15 3.02 -15.82
C GLN A 97 10.08 3.11 -14.61
N ILE A 98 10.84 2.06 -14.33
CA ILE A 98 11.61 1.95 -13.08
C ILE A 98 13.10 1.67 -13.28
N GLY A 99 13.58 1.58 -14.52
CA GLY A 99 14.99 1.36 -14.87
C GLY A 99 15.40 -0.11 -14.92
N GLU A 100 16.69 -0.35 -15.12
CA GLU A 100 17.27 -1.70 -15.09
C GLU A 100 17.22 -2.27 -13.65
N PRO A 101 17.01 -3.60 -13.53
CA PRO A 101 17.10 -4.28 -12.26
C PRO A 101 18.55 -4.49 -11.84
N ASP A 102 18.75 -4.67 -10.54
CA ASP A 102 20.05 -4.97 -9.95
C ASP A 102 20.42 -6.44 -10.22
N GLU A 103 19.44 -7.34 -10.21
CA GLU A 103 19.63 -8.76 -10.50
C GLU A 103 18.55 -9.30 -11.46
N LYS A 104 18.95 -10.25 -12.32
CA LYS A 104 18.05 -10.98 -13.23
C LYS A 104 18.28 -12.48 -13.04
N MET A 105 17.22 -13.21 -12.76
CA MET A 105 17.25 -14.65 -12.51
C MET A 105 16.25 -15.38 -13.39
N THR A 106 16.64 -16.52 -13.95
CA THR A 106 15.68 -17.45 -14.59
C THR A 106 15.22 -18.45 -13.54
N ILE A 107 13.90 -18.50 -13.30
CA ILE A 107 13.31 -19.44 -12.34
C ILE A 107 12.87 -20.70 -13.08
N ASN A 108 13.72 -21.72 -13.11
CA ASN A 108 13.40 -22.98 -13.79
C ASN A 108 12.55 -23.95 -12.94
N ASN A 109 12.44 -23.70 -11.63
CA ASN A 109 11.92 -24.69 -10.69
C ASN A 109 10.38 -24.79 -10.66
N TRP A 110 9.65 -23.78 -11.15
CA TRP A 110 8.19 -23.71 -11.02
C TRP A 110 7.44 -23.72 -12.35
N ALA A 111 7.98 -23.08 -13.39
CA ALA A 111 7.45 -23.15 -14.75
C ALA A 111 8.53 -22.75 -15.78
N PRO A 112 8.57 -23.37 -16.96
CA PRO A 112 9.50 -22.97 -18.02
C PRO A 112 9.28 -21.51 -18.45
N GLY A 113 10.37 -20.75 -18.62
CA GLY A 113 10.32 -19.38 -19.11
C GLY A 113 9.83 -18.35 -18.09
N MET A 114 9.99 -18.64 -16.80
CA MET A 114 9.84 -17.66 -15.74
C MET A 114 11.15 -16.91 -15.51
N GLU A 115 11.05 -15.58 -15.40
CA GLU A 115 12.17 -14.71 -15.03
C GLU A 115 11.78 -13.87 -13.82
N GLU A 116 12.73 -13.60 -12.94
CA GLU A 116 12.57 -12.69 -11.81
C GLU A 116 13.62 -11.60 -11.89
N TRP A 117 13.17 -10.36 -11.83
CA TRP A 117 14.02 -9.17 -11.74
C TRP A 117 13.93 -8.61 -10.34
N VAL A 118 15.08 -8.32 -9.74
CA VAL A 118 15.18 -7.82 -8.35
C VAL A 118 15.75 -6.42 -8.36
N TYR A 119 15.15 -5.55 -7.54
CA TYR A 119 15.55 -4.16 -7.33
C TYR A 119 15.75 -3.93 -5.83
N HIS A 120 16.95 -3.57 -5.40
CA HIS A 120 17.35 -3.34 -4.00
C HIS A 120 17.36 -1.86 -3.61
N ARG A 121 16.79 -1.01 -4.46
CA ARG A 121 16.74 0.46 -4.30
C ARG A 121 15.32 0.93 -4.02
N PRO A 122 15.16 2.09 -3.34
CA PRO A 122 13.85 2.59 -2.98
C PRO A 122 13.10 3.07 -4.24
N ILE A 123 12.10 2.30 -4.68
CA ILE A 123 11.28 2.56 -5.88
C ILE A 123 9.85 2.94 -5.51
N CYS A 124 9.31 2.33 -4.46
CA CYS A 124 7.94 2.59 -4.02
C CYS A 124 7.80 2.65 -2.51
N LYS A 125 6.61 3.09 -2.06
CA LYS A 125 6.20 3.22 -0.66
C LYS A 125 4.73 2.81 -0.53
N TYR A 126 4.32 2.41 0.67
CA TYR A 126 2.93 2.00 0.91
C TYR A 126 1.92 3.13 0.65
N ALA A 127 2.16 4.28 1.27
CA ALA A 127 1.36 5.48 1.14
C ALA A 127 2.27 6.72 1.18
N GLU A 128 1.71 7.89 0.88
CA GLU A 128 2.41 9.15 1.14
C GLU A 128 2.81 9.25 2.61
N GLY A 129 4.04 9.66 2.90
CA GLY A 129 4.58 9.68 4.26
C GLY A 129 4.92 8.31 4.87
N SER A 130 4.78 7.20 4.13
CA SER A 130 5.37 5.92 4.53
C SER A 130 6.85 5.86 4.18
N ARG A 131 7.60 5.07 4.95
CA ARG A 131 8.98 4.73 4.61
C ARG A 131 9.03 3.92 3.29
N PRO A 132 10.08 4.06 2.48
CA PRO A 132 10.20 3.35 1.21
C PRO A 132 10.40 1.85 1.44
N ASP A 133 9.92 1.06 0.49
CA ASP A 133 10.19 -0.38 0.42
C ASP A 133 11.66 -0.64 0.14
N LYS A 134 12.18 -1.72 0.73
CA LYS A 134 13.59 -2.11 0.59
C LYS A 134 13.89 -2.77 -0.74
N GLU A 135 12.94 -3.56 -1.21
CA GLU A 135 13.14 -4.42 -2.37
C GLU A 135 11.83 -4.55 -3.15
N ILE A 136 11.95 -4.58 -4.47
CA ILE A 136 10.90 -4.97 -5.39
C ILE A 136 11.39 -6.16 -6.20
N ARG A 137 10.53 -7.19 -6.34
CA ARG A 137 10.77 -8.31 -7.26
C ARG A 137 9.65 -8.38 -8.28
N ILE A 138 10.01 -8.44 -9.55
CA ILE A 138 9.06 -8.54 -10.66
C ILE A 138 9.25 -9.89 -11.33
N ARG A 139 8.17 -10.67 -11.38
CA ARG A 139 8.15 -11.94 -12.09
C ARG A 139 7.53 -11.77 -13.45
N PHE A 140 8.23 -12.30 -14.44
CA PHE A 140 7.80 -12.38 -15.81
C PHE A 140 7.49 -13.83 -16.16
N GLN A 141 6.45 -14.00 -16.98
CA GLN A 141 6.20 -15.25 -17.68
C GLN A 141 6.07 -14.90 -19.16
N ARG A 142 6.90 -15.53 -20.01
CA ARG A 142 6.92 -15.27 -21.46
C ARG A 142 7.05 -13.76 -21.78
N GLY A 143 7.85 -13.03 -21.00
CA GLY A 143 8.14 -11.61 -21.19
C GLY A 143 7.10 -10.62 -20.64
N ALA A 144 5.98 -11.08 -20.06
CA ALA A 144 4.97 -10.23 -19.43
C ALA A 144 4.98 -10.35 -17.91
N VAL A 145 4.75 -9.25 -17.19
CA VAL A 145 4.68 -9.23 -15.72
C VAL A 145 3.47 -10.02 -15.25
N VAL A 146 3.72 -11.05 -14.45
CA VAL A 146 2.68 -11.87 -13.81
C VAL A 146 2.55 -11.60 -12.32
N LYS A 147 3.61 -11.06 -11.69
CA LYS A 147 3.59 -10.73 -10.26
C LYS A 147 4.58 -9.62 -9.94
N VAL A 148 4.17 -8.73 -9.04
CA VAL A 148 5.05 -7.75 -8.39
C VAL A 148 5.02 -8.04 -6.90
N LEU A 149 6.19 -8.30 -6.33
CA LEU A 149 6.41 -8.57 -4.91
C LEU A 149 7.22 -7.41 -4.34
N HIS A 150 7.07 -7.16 -3.05
CA HIS A 150 7.77 -6.11 -2.33
C HIS A 150 8.19 -6.61 -0.95
N THR A 151 9.28 -6.03 -0.45
CA THR A 151 9.75 -6.22 0.93
C THR A 151 9.61 -4.88 1.66
N PRO A 152 8.75 -4.80 2.70
CA PRO A 152 8.53 -3.56 3.44
C PRO A 152 9.78 -3.10 4.20
N PRO A 153 9.82 -1.83 4.66
CA PRO A 153 10.90 -1.33 5.52
C PRO A 153 11.01 -2.09 6.84
N ASP A 154 12.18 -2.03 7.49
CA ASP A 154 12.34 -2.65 8.82
C ASP A 154 11.50 -1.89 9.85
N PRO A 155 10.74 -2.55 10.73
CA PRO A 155 9.92 -1.86 11.74
C PRO A 155 10.71 -1.02 12.75
N LEU A 156 12.03 -1.26 12.89
CA LEU A 156 12.84 -0.79 14.02
C LEU A 156 14.03 0.11 13.62
N ARG A 157 14.06 0.65 12.40
CA ARG A 157 15.22 1.40 11.89
C ARG A 157 14.86 2.65 11.12
#